data_AF-A0A937NE06-F1
#
_entry.id   AF-A0A937NE06-F1
#
_cell.length_a   1.000
_cell.length_b   1.000
_cell.length_c   1.000
_cell.angle_alpha   90.00
_cell.angle_beta   90.00
_cell.angle_gamma   90.00
#
_symmetry.space_group_name_H-M   'P 1'
#
loop_
_entity.id
_entity.type
_entity.pdbx_description
1 polymer ?
#
loop_
_entity_poly.entity_id
_entity_poly.type
_entity_poly.pdbx_seq_one_letter_code
_entity_poly.pdbx_strand_id
1 'polypeptide(L)'
;MKNSHPIIKSGHNIVLVVAVLLFMAVLIYGAFFANTINEASAGSVHNVSGYAWSDNIGWISFNCTDTSSCTTSDYGVNIATDGDMSGYAWSDNIGWISFNESDLSGCPSGSCEAKLSSGSLEGWARVLSNGDDWDGWISLSGASYGVTKNGNNLEGYAWDASDISGESIGIGWIQFNPAFGGVVISSVNAPTVSISANPTTVFSGNDSTLTWTSTNATSCTASVGWSGSKALSGNEVVGPHSSDTVYWLTCSNELSSTQDSATVFIDTSTQCSDNIDNDGDGQIDYPNDTSCSNLSGDDESIPVCGNTVCETGENPGNCPVDCNALQFDEF
;
A
#
# COMPACT_ATOMS: atom_id res chain seq x y z
N MET A 1 21.34 96.83 19.77
CA MET A 1 20.74 95.55 20.18
C MET A 1 19.65 95.20 19.17
N LYS A 2 19.92 94.28 18.23
CA LYS A 2 18.93 93.80 17.25
C LYS A 2 18.40 92.46 17.76
N ASN A 3 17.13 92.40 18.15
CA ASN A 3 16.47 91.16 18.52
C ASN A 3 15.96 90.46 17.27
N SER A 4 16.56 89.32 16.95
CA SER A 4 16.09 88.37 15.93
C SER A 4 14.98 87.50 16.53
N HIS A 5 13.77 87.55 15.94
CA HIS A 5 12.68 86.62 16.24
C HIS A 5 12.85 85.32 15.46
N PRO A 6 12.73 84.14 16.09
CA PRO A 6 12.80 82.86 15.39
C PRO A 6 11.45 82.57 14.71
N ILE A 7 11.49 82.37 13.39
CA ILE A 7 10.35 81.88 12.61
C ILE A 7 10.22 80.37 12.93
N ILE A 8 9.22 80.02 13.73
CA ILE A 8 8.89 78.62 14.03
C ILE A 8 8.33 77.99 12.74
N LYS A 9 9.07 77.05 12.15
CA LYS A 9 8.70 76.29 10.95
C LYS A 9 7.53 75.32 11.24
N SER A 10 6.31 75.85 11.36
CA SER A 10 5.09 75.07 11.62
C SER A 10 4.72 74.09 10.51
N GLY A 11 5.21 74.27 9.28
CA GLY A 11 4.87 73.43 8.14
C GLY A 11 5.56 72.06 8.11
N HIS A 12 6.75 71.93 8.71
CA HIS A 12 7.49 70.66 8.70
C HIS A 12 6.82 69.58 9.55
N ASN A 13 6.23 69.98 10.69
CA ASN A 13 5.57 69.04 11.60
C ASN A 13 4.25 68.52 11.02
N ILE A 14 3.51 69.36 10.28
CA ILE A 14 2.23 68.96 9.66
C ILE A 14 2.50 67.98 8.51
N VAL A 15 3.50 68.24 7.67
CA VAL A 15 3.88 67.32 6.58
C VAL A 15 4.35 65.97 7.13
N LEU A 16 5.10 65.98 8.24
CA LEU A 16 5.54 64.74 8.90
C LEU A 16 4.35 63.95 9.47
N VAL A 17 3.38 64.62 10.10
CA VAL A 17 2.18 63.97 10.65
C VAL A 17 1.29 63.38 9.55
N VAL A 18 1.09 64.10 8.44
CA VAL A 18 0.32 63.58 7.30
C VAL A 18 1.03 62.41 6.63
N ALA A 19 2.36 62.48 6.48
CA ALA A 19 3.15 61.37 5.94
C ALA A 19 3.10 60.12 6.83
N VAL A 20 3.15 60.29 8.16
CA VAL A 20 3.01 59.18 9.12
C VAL A 20 1.60 58.60 9.08
N LEU A 21 0.55 59.42 9.00
CA LEU A 21 -0.82 58.92 8.90
C LEU A 21 -1.09 58.17 7.59
N LEU A 22 -0.55 58.64 6.46
CA LEU A 22 -0.64 57.93 5.18
C LEU A 22 0.16 56.62 5.20
N PHE A 23 1.35 56.61 5.80
CA PHE A 23 2.14 55.40 5.96
C PHE A 23 1.44 54.38 6.87
N MET A 24 0.87 54.83 7.98
CA MET A 24 0.05 53.99 8.87
C MET A 24 -1.20 53.48 8.15
N ALA A 25 -1.87 54.29 7.33
CA ALA A 25 -3.01 53.86 6.52
C ALA A 25 -2.61 52.81 5.48
N VAL A 26 -1.44 52.95 4.83
CA VAL A 26 -0.89 51.95 3.90
C VAL A 26 -0.48 50.66 4.62
N LEU A 27 0.10 50.76 5.82
CA LEU A 27 0.42 49.60 6.65
C LEU A 27 -0.85 48.85 7.12
N ILE A 28 -1.88 49.60 7.52
CA ILE A 28 -3.17 49.04 7.94
C ILE A 28 -3.89 48.43 6.73
N TYR A 29 -3.88 49.09 5.56
CA TYR A 29 -4.44 48.55 4.32
C TYR A 29 -3.69 47.29 3.88
N GLY A 30 -2.35 47.29 3.92
CA GLY A 30 -1.54 46.10 3.63
C GLY A 30 -1.76 44.94 4.60
N ALA A 31 -2.06 45.23 5.88
CA ALA A 31 -2.44 44.22 6.87
C ALA A 31 -3.88 43.72 6.72
N PHE A 32 -4.80 44.52 6.14
CA PHE A 32 -6.19 44.12 5.85
C PHE A 32 -6.36 43.32 4.55
N PHE A 33 -5.39 43.36 3.63
CA PHE A 33 -5.36 42.49 2.43
C PHE A 33 -4.39 41.32 2.55
N ALA A 34 -3.66 41.20 3.66
CA ALA A 34 -3.00 39.95 4.02
C ALA A 34 -4.04 39.03 4.68
N ASN A 35 -5.06 38.62 3.93
CA ASN A 35 -5.71 37.36 4.23
C ASN A 35 -4.63 36.30 4.06
N THR A 36 -4.04 35.88 5.17
CA THR A 36 -3.42 34.57 5.23
C THR A 36 -4.56 33.58 5.05
N ILE A 37 -4.87 33.25 3.80
CA ILE A 37 -5.41 31.92 3.52
C ILE A 37 -4.35 31.01 4.13
N ASN A 38 -4.73 30.22 5.14
CA ASN A 38 -3.90 29.11 5.54
C ASN A 38 -3.82 28.24 4.28
N GLU A 39 -2.79 28.45 3.46
CA GLU A 39 -2.42 27.53 2.41
C GLU A 39 -2.06 26.27 3.15
N ALA A 40 -3.04 25.38 3.19
CA ALA A 40 -2.92 24.07 3.72
C ALA A 40 -2.07 23.30 2.70
N SER A 41 -0.75 23.46 2.82
CA SER A 41 0.22 22.76 1.98
C SER A 41 0.07 21.27 2.29
N ALA A 42 -0.50 20.55 1.35
CA ALA A 42 -0.53 19.12 1.40
C ALA A 42 0.72 18.62 0.65
N GLY A 43 1.44 17.68 1.28
CA GLY A 43 2.76 17.23 0.86
C GLY A 43 2.74 16.04 -0.12
N SER A 44 3.90 15.76 -0.70
CA SER A 44 4.14 14.98 -1.92
C SER A 44 3.71 13.49 -2.01
N VAL A 45 2.73 12.98 -1.27
CA VAL A 45 2.10 11.67 -1.56
C VAL A 45 0.60 11.69 -1.21
N HIS A 46 -0.21 12.25 -2.11
CA HIS A 46 -1.67 12.13 -2.06
C HIS A 46 -2.13 10.95 -2.92
N ASN A 47 -2.94 10.08 -2.32
CA ASN A 47 -3.38 8.86 -2.97
C ASN A 47 -4.86 8.86 -3.32
N VAL A 48 -5.55 9.98 -3.15
CA VAL A 48 -6.91 10.19 -3.63
C VAL A 48 -6.89 11.25 -4.72
N SER A 49 -7.63 11.01 -5.80
CA SER A 49 -7.74 11.93 -6.93
C SER A 49 -9.14 11.89 -7.53
N GLY A 50 -9.40 12.82 -8.45
CA GLY A 50 -10.67 12.95 -9.14
C GLY A 50 -11.68 13.82 -8.40
N TYR A 51 -12.94 13.72 -8.83
CA TYR A 51 -13.96 14.72 -8.51
C TYR A 51 -15.23 14.12 -7.91
N ALA A 52 -15.68 14.69 -6.80
CA ALA A 52 -17.05 14.53 -6.30
C ALA A 52 -17.95 15.67 -6.79
N TRP A 53 -19.26 15.45 -6.81
CA TRP A 53 -20.25 16.43 -7.28
C TRP A 53 -21.33 16.69 -6.24
N SER A 54 -21.70 17.95 -6.04
CA SER A 54 -22.96 18.33 -5.41
C SER A 54 -23.75 19.23 -6.36
N ASP A 55 -25.07 19.06 -6.41
CA ASP A 55 -25.95 19.91 -7.20
C ASP A 55 -25.98 21.37 -6.73
N ASN A 56 -25.60 21.62 -5.48
CA ASN A 56 -25.69 22.95 -4.87
C ASN A 56 -24.37 23.73 -4.92
N ILE A 57 -23.23 23.04 -4.90
CA ILE A 57 -21.89 23.67 -4.86
C ILE A 57 -20.98 23.25 -6.01
N GLY A 58 -21.42 22.33 -6.86
CA GLY A 58 -20.67 21.86 -8.00
C GLY A 58 -19.55 20.89 -7.64
N TRP A 59 -18.43 21.01 -8.35
CA TRP A 59 -17.32 20.07 -8.27
C TRP A 59 -16.46 20.28 -7.02
N ILE A 60 -16.01 19.17 -6.46
CA ILE A 60 -15.01 19.09 -5.39
C ILE A 60 -13.85 18.23 -5.92
N SER A 61 -12.66 18.81 -6.03
CA SER A 61 -11.43 18.15 -6.43
C SER A 61 -10.68 17.58 -5.23
N PHE A 62 -10.18 16.36 -5.36
CA PHE A 62 -9.44 15.67 -4.29
C PHE A 62 -7.92 15.77 -4.43
N ASN A 63 -7.41 16.34 -5.53
CA ASN A 63 -5.99 16.46 -5.79
C ASN A 63 -5.65 17.65 -6.69
N CYS A 64 -4.53 18.31 -6.42
CA CYS A 64 -4.00 19.40 -7.26
C CYS A 64 -3.71 18.97 -8.71
N THR A 65 -3.49 17.68 -8.96
CA THR A 65 -3.31 17.16 -10.33
C THR A 65 -4.59 17.29 -11.13
N ASP A 66 -5.73 17.18 -10.47
CA ASP A 66 -7.04 17.26 -11.11
C ASP A 66 -7.27 18.67 -11.69
N THR A 67 -6.79 19.69 -10.98
CA THR A 67 -6.91 21.12 -11.36
C THR A 67 -5.65 21.66 -12.04
N SER A 68 -4.62 20.82 -12.24
CA SER A 68 -3.30 21.22 -12.77
C SER A 68 -2.63 22.36 -11.97
N SER A 69 -2.91 22.42 -10.66
CA SER A 69 -2.50 23.50 -9.78
C SER A 69 -1.34 23.14 -8.86
N CYS A 70 -0.80 21.92 -8.91
CA CYS A 70 0.25 21.45 -7.98
C CYS A 70 1.51 22.32 -7.91
N THR A 71 1.76 23.15 -8.93
CA THR A 71 2.90 24.09 -8.92
C THR A 71 2.65 25.35 -8.10
N THR A 72 1.38 25.73 -7.94
CA THR A 72 0.93 26.94 -7.22
C THR A 72 0.24 26.61 -5.91
N SER A 73 -0.39 25.45 -5.81
CA SER A 73 -1.09 24.95 -4.63
C SER A 73 -0.98 23.43 -4.63
N ASP A 74 -0.02 22.91 -3.86
CA ASP A 74 0.13 21.47 -3.64
C ASP A 74 -0.90 21.04 -2.60
N TYR A 75 -1.97 20.39 -3.07
CA TYR A 75 -3.06 19.89 -2.24
C TYR A 75 -3.46 18.48 -2.66
N GLY A 76 -3.98 17.72 -1.71
CA GLY A 76 -4.70 16.49 -2.01
C GLY A 76 -5.08 15.73 -0.76
N VAL A 77 -5.91 14.71 -0.95
CA VAL A 77 -6.35 13.81 0.11
C VAL A 77 -5.52 12.51 0.06
N ASN A 78 -5.17 11.99 1.23
CA ASN A 78 -4.47 10.73 1.39
C ASN A 78 -5.22 9.82 2.36
N ILE A 79 -5.28 8.54 2.06
CA ILE A 79 -5.78 7.46 2.91
C ILE A 79 -4.59 6.59 3.31
N ALA A 80 -4.24 6.60 4.59
CA ALA A 80 -3.17 5.80 5.16
C ALA A 80 -3.52 4.30 5.18
N THR A 81 -2.55 3.46 5.56
CA THR A 81 -2.70 2.00 5.55
C THR A 81 -3.67 1.47 6.61
N ASP A 82 -3.91 2.24 7.66
CA ASP A 82 -4.88 2.03 8.75
C ASP A 82 -6.23 2.71 8.48
N GLY A 83 -6.41 3.20 7.25
CA GLY A 83 -7.63 3.85 6.79
C GLY A 83 -7.73 5.33 7.12
N ASP A 84 -6.82 5.90 7.92
CA ASP A 84 -6.92 7.30 8.32
C ASP A 84 -6.76 8.24 7.13
N MET A 85 -7.73 9.14 6.97
CA MET A 85 -7.70 10.15 5.92
C MET A 85 -7.01 11.42 6.43
N SER A 86 -6.33 12.10 5.51
CA SER A 86 -5.61 13.35 5.79
C SER A 86 -5.52 14.20 4.53
N GLY A 87 -5.12 15.47 4.70
CA GLY A 87 -4.99 16.42 3.61
C GLY A 87 -6.27 17.17 3.29
N TYR A 88 -6.32 17.75 2.09
CA TYR A 88 -7.31 18.75 1.72
C TYR A 88 -7.89 18.49 0.34
N ALA A 89 -9.19 18.68 0.20
CA ALA A 89 -9.90 18.79 -1.07
C ALA A 89 -10.30 20.25 -1.31
N TRP A 90 -10.59 20.59 -2.57
CA TRP A 90 -10.90 21.96 -2.99
C TRP A 90 -12.22 22.03 -3.76
N SER A 91 -13.01 23.05 -3.48
CA SER A 91 -14.13 23.47 -4.31
C SER A 91 -14.07 24.98 -4.56
N ASP A 92 -14.32 25.42 -5.78
CA ASP A 92 -14.36 26.85 -6.11
C ASP A 92 -15.52 27.59 -5.41
N ASN A 93 -16.53 26.86 -4.92
CA ASN A 93 -17.74 27.44 -4.35
C ASN A 93 -17.74 27.51 -2.82
N ILE A 94 -17.00 26.61 -2.15
CA ILE A 94 -16.95 26.50 -0.68
C ILE A 94 -15.54 26.45 -0.11
N GLY A 95 -14.52 26.54 -0.97
CA GLY A 95 -13.10 26.54 -0.63
C GLY A 95 -12.58 25.21 -0.10
N TRP A 96 -11.67 25.29 0.87
CA TRP A 96 -10.92 24.15 1.40
C TRP A 96 -11.79 23.22 2.24
N ILE A 97 -11.68 21.93 1.99
CA ILE A 97 -12.29 20.87 2.78
C ILE A 97 -11.16 20.04 3.39
N SER A 98 -11.06 20.02 4.71
CA SER A 98 -10.04 19.28 5.46
C SER A 98 -10.53 17.91 5.88
N PHE A 99 -9.61 16.95 5.74
CA PHE A 99 -9.72 15.60 6.29
C PHE A 99 -8.73 15.38 7.45
N ASN A 100 -7.98 16.41 7.86
CA ASN A 100 -6.97 16.28 8.91
C ASN A 100 -7.63 16.21 10.29
N GLU A 101 -7.22 15.23 11.10
CA GLU A 101 -7.72 15.02 12.47
C GLU A 101 -7.71 16.32 13.30
N SER A 102 -6.68 17.15 13.16
CA SER A 102 -6.56 18.44 13.87
C SER A 102 -7.70 19.41 13.60
N ASP A 103 -8.32 19.33 12.43
CA ASP A 103 -9.38 20.22 11.99
C ASP A 103 -10.76 19.67 12.33
N LEU A 104 -10.88 18.36 12.61
CA LEU A 104 -12.16 17.68 12.84
C LEU A 104 -12.67 17.79 14.28
N SER A 105 -11.92 18.42 15.19
CA SER A 105 -12.37 18.62 16.57
C SER A 105 -13.70 19.38 16.62
N GLY A 106 -14.67 18.87 17.39
CA GLY A 106 -15.99 19.49 17.54
C GLY A 106 -17.04 19.06 16.51
N CYS A 107 -16.80 17.93 15.84
CA CYS A 107 -17.77 17.35 14.91
C CYS A 107 -19.16 17.13 15.55
N PRO A 108 -20.25 17.12 14.77
CA PRO A 108 -21.60 17.12 15.31
C PRO A 108 -21.98 15.89 16.13
N SER A 109 -21.49 14.70 15.77
CA SER A 109 -21.77 13.46 16.50
C SER A 109 -20.79 12.34 16.13
N GLY A 110 -20.73 11.26 16.91
CA GLY A 110 -19.84 10.13 16.63
C GLY A 110 -18.36 10.49 16.79
N SER A 111 -17.48 9.73 16.13
CA SER A 111 -16.04 9.98 16.13
C SER A 111 -15.68 11.13 15.20
N CYS A 112 -14.89 12.08 15.69
CA CYS A 112 -14.39 13.22 14.92
C CYS A 112 -13.13 12.84 14.12
N GLU A 113 -13.29 11.91 13.20
CA GLU A 113 -12.23 11.39 12.33
C GLU A 113 -12.72 11.31 10.89
N ALA A 114 -11.82 11.25 9.91
CA ALA A 114 -12.14 10.84 8.55
C ALA A 114 -11.40 9.54 8.30
N LYS A 115 -12.12 8.43 8.13
CA LYS A 115 -11.49 7.10 8.07
C LYS A 115 -12.17 6.19 7.07
N LEU A 116 -11.40 5.45 6.29
CA LEU A 116 -11.87 4.32 5.49
C LEU A 116 -11.74 3.03 6.32
N SER A 117 -12.86 2.53 6.84
CA SER A 117 -12.92 1.32 7.66
C SER A 117 -13.82 0.29 7.01
N SER A 118 -13.32 -0.95 6.89
CA SER A 118 -14.10 -2.08 6.34
C SER A 118 -14.77 -1.78 4.98
N GLY A 119 -14.12 -0.97 4.13
CA GLY A 119 -14.64 -0.58 2.82
C GLY A 119 -15.70 0.54 2.84
N SER A 120 -15.92 1.21 3.97
CA SER A 120 -16.83 2.37 4.09
C SER A 120 -16.10 3.56 4.70
N LEU A 121 -16.42 4.77 4.24
CA LEU A 121 -15.96 5.98 4.94
C LEU A 121 -16.79 6.22 6.20
N GLU A 122 -16.11 6.63 7.25
CA GLU A 122 -16.66 6.89 8.57
C GLU A 122 -16.27 8.29 9.04
N GLY A 123 -17.14 8.90 9.85
CA GLY A 123 -16.93 10.18 10.48
C GLY A 123 -17.15 11.38 9.54
N TRP A 124 -16.22 12.33 9.54
CA TRP A 124 -16.45 13.72 9.13
C TRP A 124 -15.32 14.33 8.32
N ALA A 125 -15.65 15.23 7.40
CA ALA A 125 -14.73 16.23 6.87
C ALA A 125 -15.21 17.63 7.26
N ARG A 126 -14.28 18.60 7.33
CA ARG A 126 -14.59 19.98 7.71
C ARG A 126 -14.32 20.93 6.57
N VAL A 127 -15.28 21.78 6.25
CA VAL A 127 -15.05 22.91 5.33
C VAL A 127 -14.46 24.07 6.12
N LEU A 128 -13.35 24.64 5.64
CA LEU A 128 -12.54 25.60 6.39
C LEU A 128 -12.69 27.06 5.92
N SER A 129 -13.17 27.34 4.70
CA SER A 129 -13.30 28.75 4.29
C SER A 129 -14.09 28.99 3.00
N ASN A 130 -14.98 29.98 3.04
CA ASN A 130 -15.23 30.91 1.92
C ASN A 130 -15.18 32.39 2.38
N GLY A 131 -14.24 32.76 3.24
CA GLY A 131 -14.00 34.17 3.61
C GLY A 131 -14.96 34.83 4.62
N ASP A 132 -16.00 34.14 5.11
CA ASP A 132 -17.03 34.72 6.02
C ASP A 132 -17.18 33.95 7.36
N ASP A 133 -16.08 33.56 8.04
CA ASP A 133 -16.09 32.88 9.35
C ASP A 133 -16.87 31.54 9.43
N TRP A 134 -17.13 30.91 8.28
CA TRP A 134 -17.96 29.69 8.21
C TRP A 134 -17.12 28.40 8.22
N ASP A 135 -17.43 27.52 9.17
CA ASP A 135 -16.88 26.17 9.35
C ASP A 135 -17.99 25.11 9.21
N GLY A 136 -18.01 24.35 8.12
CA GLY A 136 -19.06 23.35 7.84
C GLY A 136 -18.66 21.91 8.11
N TRP A 137 -19.65 21.04 8.33
CA TRP A 137 -19.43 19.60 8.50
C TRP A 137 -20.00 18.79 7.36
N ILE A 138 -19.18 17.88 6.83
CA ILE A 138 -19.58 16.88 5.84
C ILE A 138 -19.55 15.52 6.53
N SER A 139 -20.71 14.89 6.70
CA SER A 139 -20.84 13.53 7.21
C SER A 139 -20.52 12.54 6.10
N LEU A 140 -19.48 11.73 6.28
CA LEU A 140 -19.03 10.74 5.28
C LEU A 140 -19.93 9.50 5.24
N SER A 141 -20.67 9.25 6.33
CA SER A 141 -21.69 8.21 6.40
C SER A 141 -22.79 8.54 7.42
N GLY A 142 -23.89 7.80 7.35
CA GLY A 142 -25.01 7.87 8.27
C GLY A 142 -25.85 6.58 8.22
N ALA A 143 -27.00 6.56 8.91
CA ALA A 143 -27.78 5.33 9.06
C ALA A 143 -28.33 4.74 7.74
N SER A 144 -28.50 5.57 6.70
CA SER A 144 -29.10 5.17 5.42
C SER A 144 -28.31 5.65 4.19
N TYR A 145 -27.11 6.19 4.40
CA TYR A 145 -26.24 6.70 3.33
C TYR A 145 -24.78 6.55 3.74
N GLY A 146 -23.89 6.66 2.77
CA GLY A 146 -22.46 6.74 3.03
C GLY A 146 -21.66 6.57 1.76
N VAL A 147 -20.38 6.86 1.87
CA VAL A 147 -19.40 6.61 0.83
C VAL A 147 -18.77 5.25 1.06
N THR A 148 -18.76 4.38 0.06
CA THR A 148 -18.17 3.05 0.11
C THR A 148 -17.13 2.86 -0.97
N LYS A 149 -16.18 1.97 -0.71
CA LYS A 149 -15.13 1.62 -1.66
C LYS A 149 -15.54 0.41 -2.49
N ASN A 150 -15.49 0.57 -3.81
CA ASN A 150 -15.69 -0.48 -4.80
C ASN A 150 -14.46 -0.56 -5.73
N GLY A 151 -13.60 -1.54 -5.51
CA GLY A 151 -12.27 -1.56 -6.13
C GLY A 151 -11.45 -0.34 -5.67
N ASN A 152 -11.03 0.51 -6.61
CA ASN A 152 -10.34 1.78 -6.29
C ASN A 152 -11.31 2.97 -6.21
N ASN A 153 -12.57 2.80 -6.58
CA ASN A 153 -13.52 3.90 -6.64
C ASN A 153 -14.19 4.10 -5.29
N LEU A 154 -14.36 5.36 -4.88
CA LEU A 154 -15.26 5.73 -3.82
C LEU A 154 -16.62 6.07 -4.44
N GLU A 155 -17.67 5.42 -3.97
CA GLU A 155 -19.02 5.48 -4.52
C GLU A 155 -20.02 5.85 -3.42
N GLY A 156 -21.23 6.27 -3.81
CA GLY A 156 -22.27 6.68 -2.87
C GLY A 156 -22.21 8.17 -2.56
N TYR A 157 -22.73 8.53 -1.38
CA TYR A 157 -23.02 9.91 -1.02
C TYR A 157 -22.57 10.25 0.40
N ALA A 158 -21.92 11.40 0.52
CA ALA A 158 -21.78 12.11 1.78
C ALA A 158 -22.89 13.17 1.90
N TRP A 159 -23.16 13.62 3.12
CA TRP A 159 -24.21 14.57 3.41
C TRP A 159 -23.69 15.77 4.18
N ASP A 160 -24.24 16.95 3.90
CA ASP A 160 -23.97 18.14 4.69
C ASP A 160 -24.71 18.06 6.04
N ALA A 161 -23.97 17.77 7.11
CA ALA A 161 -24.57 18.01 8.42
C ALA A 161 -24.61 19.52 8.61
N SER A 162 -25.82 20.05 8.77
CA SER A 162 -26.03 21.43 9.23
C SER A 162 -25.10 21.73 10.41
N ASP A 163 -24.67 22.99 10.51
CA ASP A 163 -23.95 23.48 11.68
C ASP A 163 -24.68 23.10 12.99
N ILE A 164 -23.95 23.02 14.11
CA ILE A 164 -24.47 22.82 15.48
C ILE A 164 -25.57 23.83 15.84
N SER A 165 -25.64 24.96 15.11
CA SER A 165 -26.69 25.98 15.21
C SER A 165 -28.00 25.66 14.47
N GLY A 166 -28.06 24.58 13.68
CA GLY A 166 -29.26 24.16 12.93
C GLY A 166 -29.51 24.93 11.63
N GLU A 167 -28.58 25.77 11.20
CA GLU A 167 -28.61 26.45 9.91
C GLU A 167 -27.93 25.56 8.86
N SER A 168 -28.74 24.90 8.01
CA SER A 168 -28.23 24.21 6.83
C SER A 168 -27.87 25.26 5.78
N ILE A 169 -26.60 25.27 5.39
CA ILE A 169 -26.10 26.14 4.32
C ILE A 169 -26.26 25.53 2.92
N GLY A 170 -26.85 24.34 2.84
CA GLY A 170 -27.29 23.75 1.59
C GLY A 170 -26.16 23.31 0.68
N ILE A 171 -25.10 22.67 1.19
CA ILE A 171 -24.21 21.87 0.33
C ILE A 171 -24.97 20.65 -0.20
N GLY A 172 -25.90 20.11 0.59
CA GLY A 172 -26.70 18.95 0.23
C GLY A 172 -25.88 17.68 0.02
N TRP A 173 -26.38 16.82 -0.86
CA TRP A 173 -25.74 15.55 -1.19
C TRP A 173 -24.46 15.75 -2.00
N ILE A 174 -23.37 15.11 -1.57
CA ILE A 174 -22.11 15.06 -2.29
C ILE A 174 -21.92 13.63 -2.82
N GLN A 175 -21.95 13.47 -4.14
CA GLN A 175 -21.77 12.21 -4.84
C GLN A 175 -20.29 11.96 -5.16
N PHE A 176 -19.73 10.83 -4.71
CA PHE A 176 -18.31 10.50 -4.93
C PHE A 176 -18.02 9.80 -6.28
N ASN A 177 -19.02 9.19 -6.92
CA ASN A 177 -18.87 8.59 -8.26
C ASN A 177 -19.96 9.09 -9.25
N PRO A 178 -19.90 10.36 -9.70
CA PRO A 178 -20.81 10.89 -10.71
C PRO A 178 -20.40 10.47 -12.13
N ALA A 179 -21.34 10.50 -13.09
CA ALA A 179 -21.15 9.97 -14.47
C ALA A 179 -20.00 10.60 -15.28
N PHE A 180 -19.51 11.79 -14.88
CA PHE A 180 -18.40 12.50 -15.53
C PHE A 180 -17.31 12.92 -14.52
N GLY A 181 -17.23 12.23 -13.38
CA GLY A 181 -16.21 12.42 -12.36
C GLY A 181 -15.84 11.07 -11.73
N GLY A 182 -15.53 11.09 -10.44
CA GLY A 182 -15.18 9.89 -9.69
C GLY A 182 -13.98 10.14 -8.79
N VAL A 183 -14.17 9.94 -7.49
CA VAL A 183 -13.09 9.96 -6.52
C VAL A 183 -12.47 8.57 -6.48
N VAL A 184 -11.18 8.50 -6.78
CA VAL A 184 -10.45 7.24 -6.89
C VAL A 184 -9.24 7.24 -5.98
N ILE A 185 -9.00 6.09 -5.35
CA ILE A 185 -7.80 5.82 -4.57
C ILE A 185 -6.73 5.33 -5.53
N SER A 186 -5.80 6.20 -5.86
CA SER A 186 -4.55 5.86 -6.54
C SER A 186 -3.71 4.96 -5.64
N SER A 187 -3.25 3.84 -6.20
CA SER A 187 -2.60 2.78 -5.46
C SER A 187 -1.14 3.07 -5.08
N VAL A 188 -0.79 4.30 -4.67
CA VAL A 188 0.58 4.63 -4.24
C VAL A 188 0.99 3.88 -2.97
N ASN A 189 -0.01 3.38 -2.22
CA ASN A 189 0.17 2.46 -1.09
C ASN A 189 -0.28 1.03 -1.44
N ALA A 190 -0.39 0.63 -2.72
CA ALA A 190 -0.66 -0.78 -3.01
C ALA A 190 0.47 -1.65 -2.46
N PRO A 191 0.13 -2.81 -1.87
CA PRO A 191 1.13 -3.74 -1.44
C PRO A 191 1.87 -4.27 -2.68
N THR A 192 3.17 -4.47 -2.54
CA THR A 192 3.95 -5.31 -3.47
C THR A 192 4.41 -6.55 -2.74
N VAL A 193 4.61 -7.64 -3.48
CA VAL A 193 5.21 -8.86 -2.96
C VAL A 193 6.13 -9.42 -4.02
N SER A 194 7.29 -9.91 -3.58
CA SER A 194 8.21 -10.67 -4.42
C SER A 194 8.61 -11.92 -3.66
N ILE A 195 8.44 -13.08 -4.28
CA ILE A 195 8.86 -14.38 -3.76
C ILE A 195 9.77 -15.07 -4.78
N SER A 196 10.77 -15.79 -4.29
CA SER A 196 11.70 -16.56 -5.11
C SER A 196 12.07 -17.86 -4.42
N ALA A 197 12.39 -18.89 -5.20
CA ALA A 197 12.92 -20.15 -4.73
C ALA A 197 14.42 -20.24 -5.06
N ASN A 198 15.22 -20.78 -4.16
CA ASN A 198 16.63 -21.09 -4.41
C ASN A 198 17.03 -22.38 -3.68
N PRO A 199 17.44 -23.43 -4.41
CA PRO A 199 17.46 -23.54 -5.88
C PRO A 199 16.06 -23.61 -6.52
N THR A 200 15.91 -23.20 -7.77
CA THR A 200 14.63 -23.28 -8.53
C THR A 200 14.35 -24.67 -9.09
N THR A 201 15.37 -25.52 -9.15
CA THR A 201 15.31 -26.89 -9.63
C THR A 201 16.02 -27.78 -8.62
N VAL A 202 15.39 -28.86 -8.22
CA VAL A 202 15.91 -29.83 -7.23
C VAL A 202 15.68 -31.25 -7.72
N PHE A 203 16.54 -32.17 -7.33
CA PHE A 203 16.25 -33.59 -7.48
C PHE A 203 15.10 -34.01 -6.56
N SER A 204 14.45 -35.14 -6.90
CA SER A 204 13.45 -35.76 -6.04
C SER A 204 14.05 -36.04 -4.66
N GLY A 205 13.31 -35.74 -3.59
CA GLY A 205 13.75 -35.88 -2.21
C GLY A 205 14.48 -34.65 -1.63
N ASN A 206 14.87 -33.67 -2.45
CA ASN A 206 15.61 -32.50 -2.00
C ASN A 206 14.70 -31.31 -1.64
N ASP A 207 15.27 -30.39 -0.84
CA ASP A 207 14.63 -29.18 -0.37
C ASP A 207 15.02 -27.95 -1.21
N SER A 208 14.18 -26.92 -1.16
CA SER A 208 14.48 -25.57 -1.66
C SER A 208 14.20 -24.53 -0.59
N THR A 209 14.80 -23.35 -0.69
CA THR A 209 14.50 -22.23 0.22
C THR A 209 13.70 -21.16 -0.50
N LEU A 210 12.49 -20.88 -0.02
CA LEU A 210 11.71 -19.72 -0.43
C LEU A 210 12.22 -18.49 0.30
N THR A 211 12.38 -17.37 -0.41
CA THR A 211 12.67 -16.05 0.17
C THR A 211 11.70 -15.03 -0.39
N TRP A 212 11.12 -14.20 0.48
CA TRP A 212 10.15 -13.19 0.08
C TRP A 212 10.32 -11.85 0.79
N THR A 213 9.84 -10.80 0.13
CA THR A 213 9.74 -9.43 0.66
C THR A 213 8.43 -8.79 0.20
N SER A 214 7.93 -7.84 0.98
CA SER A 214 6.75 -7.04 0.62
C SER A 214 6.95 -5.58 0.99
N THR A 215 6.25 -4.68 0.30
CA THR A 215 6.17 -3.25 0.65
C THR A 215 4.72 -2.85 0.82
N ASN A 216 4.41 -1.93 1.73
CA ASN A 216 3.06 -1.42 2.01
C ASN A 216 2.01 -2.48 2.39
N ALA A 217 2.40 -3.74 2.62
CA ALA A 217 1.51 -4.80 3.10
C ALA A 217 1.43 -4.80 4.63
N THR A 218 0.26 -5.11 5.17
CA THR A 218 0.04 -5.34 6.61
C THR A 218 -0.15 -6.81 6.95
N SER A 219 -0.42 -7.66 5.96
CA SER A 219 -0.49 -9.11 6.13
C SER A 219 -0.03 -9.87 4.88
N CYS A 220 0.52 -11.07 5.05
CA CYS A 220 0.86 -11.99 3.98
C CYS A 220 0.39 -13.42 4.32
N THR A 221 -0.27 -14.09 3.38
CA THR A 221 -0.80 -15.44 3.55
C THR A 221 -0.30 -16.35 2.43
N ALA A 222 0.32 -17.45 2.82
CA ALA A 222 0.77 -18.51 1.92
C ALA A 222 -0.40 -19.40 1.48
N SER A 223 -0.38 -19.82 0.22
CA SER A 223 -1.34 -20.77 -0.34
C SER A 223 -0.66 -21.62 -1.43
N VAL A 224 -1.16 -22.83 -1.67
CA VAL A 224 -0.68 -23.80 -2.68
C VAL A 224 0.80 -24.20 -2.47
N GLY A 225 1.09 -25.49 -2.27
CA GLY A 225 2.45 -25.96 -1.94
C GLY A 225 2.90 -25.65 -0.50
N TRP A 226 2.31 -24.65 0.14
CA TRP A 226 2.52 -24.23 1.52
C TRP A 226 1.26 -23.54 2.08
N SER A 227 1.25 -23.20 3.38
CA SER A 227 0.09 -22.58 4.02
C SER A 227 0.44 -21.70 5.22
N GLY A 228 -0.55 -20.93 5.68
CA GLY A 228 -0.48 -20.15 6.91
C GLY A 228 -0.10 -18.68 6.73
N SER A 229 -0.17 -17.93 7.83
CA SER A 229 0.27 -16.53 7.88
C SER A 229 1.80 -16.46 7.85
N LYS A 230 2.34 -15.55 7.04
CA LYS A 230 3.77 -15.33 6.88
C LYS A 230 4.13 -13.91 7.31
N ALA A 231 5.37 -13.73 7.78
CA ALA A 231 5.91 -12.41 8.04
C ALA A 231 5.97 -11.58 6.75
N LEU A 232 6.03 -10.25 6.85
CA LEU A 232 6.08 -9.34 5.69
C LEU A 232 7.38 -9.49 4.86
N SER A 233 8.42 -10.09 5.44
CA SER A 233 9.62 -10.54 4.76
C SER A 233 10.22 -11.72 5.52
N GLY A 234 10.81 -12.68 4.81
CA GLY A 234 11.38 -13.86 5.45
C GLY A 234 11.95 -14.88 4.47
N ASN A 235 12.37 -16.01 5.05
CA ASN A 235 12.76 -17.21 4.31
C ASN A 235 12.17 -18.44 5.00
N GLU A 236 11.94 -19.50 4.22
CA GLU A 236 11.41 -20.78 4.69
C GLU A 236 11.92 -21.92 3.81
N VAL A 237 12.42 -22.98 4.44
CA VAL A 237 12.79 -24.21 3.74
C VAL A 237 11.51 -24.99 3.42
N VAL A 238 11.37 -25.41 2.17
CA VAL A 238 10.25 -26.20 1.66
C VAL A 238 10.78 -27.48 1.02
N GLY A 239 9.96 -28.53 1.08
CA GLY A 239 10.34 -29.88 0.65
C GLY A 239 10.11 -30.92 1.77
N PRO A 240 10.61 -32.15 1.59
CA PRO A 240 11.26 -32.64 0.37
C PRO A 240 10.29 -32.70 -0.82
N HIS A 241 10.78 -32.48 -2.04
CA HIS A 241 9.93 -32.43 -3.24
C HIS A 241 9.94 -33.75 -4.00
N SER A 242 8.79 -34.20 -4.49
CA SER A 242 8.66 -35.37 -5.39
C SER A 242 7.94 -35.05 -6.70
N SER A 243 7.57 -33.78 -6.90
CA SER A 243 6.93 -33.26 -8.10
C SER A 243 7.07 -31.74 -8.14
N ASP A 244 6.97 -31.13 -9.31
CA ASP A 244 6.93 -29.68 -9.48
C ASP A 244 5.91 -29.04 -8.53
N THR A 245 6.35 -28.08 -7.74
CA THR A 245 5.51 -27.44 -6.71
C THR A 245 5.54 -25.93 -6.88
N VAL A 246 4.36 -25.33 -7.02
CA VAL A 246 4.18 -23.88 -7.04
C VAL A 246 3.77 -23.38 -5.66
N TYR A 247 4.38 -22.28 -5.23
CA TYR A 247 4.18 -21.63 -3.95
C TYR A 247 3.61 -20.23 -4.17
N TRP A 248 2.36 -20.00 -3.75
CA TRP A 248 1.71 -18.70 -3.90
C TRP A 248 1.76 -17.89 -2.61
N LEU A 249 2.11 -16.60 -2.71
CA LEU A 249 2.09 -15.66 -1.60
C LEU A 249 1.16 -14.48 -1.92
N THR A 250 0.11 -14.32 -1.13
CA THR A 250 -0.78 -13.16 -1.22
C THR A 250 -0.47 -12.19 -0.10
N CYS A 251 -0.12 -10.95 -0.42
CA CYS A 251 0.08 -9.89 0.56
C CYS A 251 -0.95 -8.78 0.36
N SER A 252 -1.52 -8.29 1.45
CA SER A 252 -2.57 -7.30 1.44
C SER A 252 -2.36 -6.21 2.48
N ASN A 253 -3.04 -5.09 2.27
CA ASN A 253 -3.33 -4.10 3.29
C ASN A 253 -4.84 -3.79 3.28
N GLU A 254 -5.27 -2.82 4.09
CA GLU A 254 -6.67 -2.43 4.17
C GLU A 254 -7.21 -1.85 2.85
N LEU A 255 -6.31 -1.45 1.93
CA LEU A 255 -6.66 -0.83 0.67
C LEU A 255 -6.70 -1.82 -0.50
N SER A 256 -5.82 -2.81 -0.56
CA SER A 256 -5.68 -3.68 -1.73
C SER A 256 -4.91 -4.96 -1.42
N SER A 257 -4.92 -5.89 -2.38
CA SER A 257 -4.25 -7.18 -2.30
C SER A 257 -3.45 -7.42 -3.58
N THR A 258 -2.28 -8.02 -3.44
CA THR A 258 -1.41 -8.45 -4.54
C THR A 258 -0.92 -9.88 -4.29
N GLN A 259 -0.42 -10.52 -5.33
CA GLN A 259 0.04 -11.90 -5.26
C GLN A 259 1.26 -12.13 -6.17
N ASP A 260 2.19 -12.96 -5.71
CA ASP A 260 3.33 -13.46 -6.48
C ASP A 260 3.51 -14.96 -6.21
N SER A 261 4.30 -15.65 -7.05
CA SER A 261 4.55 -17.09 -6.90
C SER A 261 5.99 -17.47 -7.25
N ALA A 262 6.48 -18.49 -6.56
CA ALA A 262 7.73 -19.17 -6.90
C ALA A 262 7.44 -20.63 -7.19
N THR A 263 8.06 -21.18 -8.24
CA THR A 263 7.94 -22.59 -8.58
C THR A 263 9.28 -23.29 -8.36
N VAL A 264 9.22 -24.44 -7.70
CA VAL A 264 10.33 -25.38 -7.60
C VAL A 264 10.04 -26.52 -8.57
N PHE A 265 10.94 -26.74 -9.53
CA PHE A 265 10.85 -27.82 -10.49
C PHE A 265 11.64 -29.03 -10.01
N ILE A 266 11.16 -30.22 -10.35
CA ILE A 266 11.95 -31.44 -10.24
C ILE A 266 12.85 -31.54 -11.45
N ASP A 267 14.14 -31.77 -11.21
CA ASP A 267 15.04 -32.18 -12.28
C ASP A 267 14.71 -33.62 -12.68
N THR A 268 14.41 -33.80 -13.97
CA THR A 268 14.20 -35.12 -14.58
C THR A 268 15.32 -35.42 -15.58
N SER A 269 16.48 -34.78 -15.45
CA SER A 269 17.66 -35.15 -16.22
C SER A 269 17.94 -36.64 -16.01
N THR A 270 18.45 -37.27 -17.05
CA THR A 270 18.86 -38.68 -17.01
C THR A 270 20.10 -38.77 -16.13
N GLN A 271 19.90 -38.99 -14.83
CA GLN A 271 20.97 -39.06 -13.83
C GLN A 271 21.99 -40.12 -14.24
N CYS A 272 21.49 -41.31 -14.61
CA CYS A 272 22.30 -42.49 -14.96
C CYS A 272 23.18 -42.42 -16.22
N SER A 273 23.30 -41.27 -16.88
CA SER A 273 24.20 -41.09 -18.03
C SER A 273 24.74 -39.67 -18.22
N ASP A 274 24.69 -38.82 -17.18
CA ASP A 274 25.06 -37.40 -17.26
C ASP A 274 26.48 -37.07 -16.74
N ASN A 275 27.22 -38.05 -16.24
CA ASN A 275 28.56 -37.97 -15.65
C ASN A 275 28.64 -37.16 -14.35
N ILE A 276 27.54 -37.07 -13.60
CA ILE A 276 27.46 -36.41 -12.31
C ILE A 276 26.95 -37.42 -11.28
N ASP A 277 27.64 -37.51 -10.14
CA ASP A 277 27.20 -38.26 -8.96
C ASP A 277 26.07 -37.47 -8.26
N ASN A 278 24.81 -37.75 -8.60
CA ASN A 278 23.67 -36.91 -8.21
C ASN A 278 23.19 -37.19 -6.78
N ASP A 279 23.51 -38.34 -6.20
CA ASP A 279 23.17 -38.71 -4.83
C ASP A 279 24.35 -38.58 -3.83
N GLY A 280 25.57 -38.38 -4.34
CA GLY A 280 26.79 -38.15 -3.58
C GLY A 280 27.42 -39.41 -2.97
N ASP A 281 27.06 -40.59 -3.46
CA ASP A 281 27.54 -41.88 -2.94
C ASP A 281 28.92 -42.30 -3.49
N GLY A 282 29.42 -41.56 -4.49
CA GLY A 282 30.71 -41.78 -5.15
C GLY A 282 30.62 -42.64 -6.42
N GLN A 283 29.43 -43.08 -6.80
CA GLN A 283 29.09 -43.69 -8.09
C GLN A 283 28.51 -42.60 -9.01
N ILE A 284 28.71 -42.72 -10.32
CA ILE A 284 28.51 -41.58 -11.24
C ILE A 284 27.46 -41.84 -12.32
N ASP A 285 27.41 -43.04 -12.89
CA ASP A 285 26.54 -43.35 -14.02
C ASP A 285 26.47 -44.86 -14.22
N TYR A 286 25.44 -45.32 -14.93
CA TYR A 286 25.42 -46.68 -15.44
C TYR A 286 26.66 -46.99 -16.32
N PRO A 287 27.30 -48.17 -16.19
CA PRO A 287 26.97 -49.30 -15.30
C PRO A 287 27.76 -49.29 -13.98
N ASN A 288 28.50 -48.22 -13.69
CA ASN A 288 29.32 -48.14 -12.49
C ASN A 288 28.50 -47.74 -11.27
N ASP A 289 27.36 -47.10 -11.51
CA ASP A 289 26.36 -46.78 -10.51
C ASP A 289 25.31 -47.88 -10.38
N THR A 290 25.19 -48.40 -9.16
CA THR A 290 24.36 -49.54 -8.77
C THR A 290 22.91 -49.15 -8.52
N SER A 291 22.64 -47.86 -8.28
CA SER A 291 21.28 -47.31 -8.27
C SER A 291 20.69 -47.19 -9.69
N CYS A 292 21.57 -47.19 -10.70
CA CYS A 292 21.19 -47.09 -12.10
C CYS A 292 20.94 -48.44 -12.77
N SER A 293 19.69 -48.73 -13.10
CA SER A 293 19.33 -49.95 -13.84
C SER A 293 19.66 -49.90 -15.34
N ASN A 294 19.78 -48.71 -15.93
CA ASN A 294 20.07 -48.50 -17.37
C ASN A 294 20.46 -47.03 -17.67
N LEU A 295 20.99 -46.78 -18.89
CA LEU A 295 21.39 -45.44 -19.37
C LEU A 295 20.26 -44.41 -19.50
N SER A 296 18.99 -44.81 -19.37
CA SER A 296 17.84 -43.90 -19.43
C SER A 296 17.21 -43.64 -18.05
N GLY A 297 17.83 -44.13 -16.98
CA GLY A 297 17.38 -43.86 -15.61
C GLY A 297 17.53 -42.40 -15.21
N ASP A 298 16.54 -41.90 -14.49
CA ASP A 298 16.42 -40.53 -14.00
C ASP A 298 16.47 -40.42 -12.47
N ASP A 299 16.86 -41.50 -11.78
CA ASP A 299 16.96 -41.58 -10.33
C ASP A 299 18.16 -42.44 -9.92
N GLU A 300 19.14 -41.81 -9.27
CA GLU A 300 20.34 -42.45 -8.68
C GLU A 300 20.21 -42.71 -7.18
N SER A 301 19.07 -42.40 -6.56
CA SER A 301 18.94 -42.48 -5.09
C SER A 301 18.39 -43.81 -4.57
N ILE A 302 17.97 -44.72 -5.46
CA ILE A 302 17.28 -45.97 -5.11
C ILE A 302 18.10 -47.19 -5.56
N PRO A 303 18.58 -48.03 -4.63
CA PRO A 303 19.29 -49.28 -4.96
C PRO A 303 18.43 -50.26 -5.78
N VAL A 304 19.02 -50.90 -6.80
CA VAL A 304 18.32 -51.86 -7.68
C VAL A 304 18.37 -53.28 -7.13
N CYS A 305 17.43 -53.62 -6.24
CA CYS A 305 17.37 -54.97 -5.69
C CYS A 305 16.83 -56.03 -6.69
N GLY A 306 17.29 -57.28 -6.58
CA GLY A 306 16.79 -58.49 -7.28
C GLY A 306 17.67 -59.02 -8.40
N ASN A 307 18.88 -58.48 -8.58
CA ASN A 307 19.86 -58.90 -9.58
C ASN A 307 20.82 -60.00 -9.07
N THR A 308 20.68 -60.41 -7.80
CA THR A 308 21.47 -61.43 -7.09
C THR A 308 22.95 -61.09 -6.87
N VAL A 309 23.34 -59.83 -7.01
CA VAL A 309 24.69 -59.33 -6.77
C VAL A 309 24.64 -58.29 -5.67
N CYS A 310 25.27 -58.56 -4.52
CA CYS A 310 25.36 -57.57 -3.44
C CYS A 310 26.33 -56.45 -3.81
N GLU A 311 25.77 -55.31 -4.18
CA GLU A 311 26.48 -54.13 -4.68
C GLU A 311 26.82 -53.11 -3.59
N THR A 312 27.68 -52.14 -3.90
CA THR A 312 28.07 -51.10 -2.92
C THR A 312 26.86 -50.20 -2.64
N GLY A 313 26.46 -50.06 -1.36
CA GLY A 313 25.23 -49.35 -0.98
C GLY A 313 24.05 -50.28 -0.69
N GLU A 314 24.12 -51.53 -1.14
CA GLU A 314 23.19 -52.58 -0.75
C GLU A 314 23.60 -53.24 0.57
N ASN A 315 22.61 -53.60 1.38
CA ASN A 315 22.76 -54.34 2.62
C ASN A 315 21.51 -55.19 2.88
N PRO A 316 21.57 -56.16 3.82
CA PRO A 316 20.44 -57.02 4.13
C PRO A 316 19.16 -56.29 4.62
N GLY A 317 19.25 -54.99 4.94
CA GLY A 317 18.13 -54.15 5.33
C GLY A 317 17.42 -53.44 4.17
N ASN A 318 18.14 -53.00 3.11
CA ASN A 318 17.56 -52.32 1.95
C ASN A 318 17.44 -53.22 0.70
N CYS A 319 18.37 -54.15 0.46
CA CYS A 319 18.32 -55.17 -0.60
C CYS A 319 18.59 -56.59 -0.06
N PRO A 320 17.61 -57.17 0.68
CA PRO A 320 17.76 -58.50 1.29
C PRO A 320 17.84 -59.65 0.29
N VAL A 321 17.44 -59.46 -0.97
CA VAL A 321 17.50 -60.50 -2.00
C VAL A 321 18.91 -60.65 -2.56
N ASP A 322 19.65 -59.56 -2.65
CA ASP A 322 20.98 -59.51 -3.28
C ASP A 322 22.10 -59.67 -2.25
N CYS A 323 21.92 -59.10 -1.06
CA CYS A 323 22.91 -59.11 0.01
C CYS A 323 22.72 -60.21 1.08
N ASN A 324 21.75 -61.10 0.96
CA ASN A 324 21.71 -62.32 1.77
C ASN A 324 22.62 -63.41 1.18
N ALA A 325 23.92 -63.26 1.38
CA ALA A 325 24.81 -64.42 1.37
C ALA A 325 24.60 -65.21 2.66
N LEU A 326 23.54 -66.04 2.72
CA LEU A 326 23.59 -67.21 3.60
C LEU A 326 24.60 -68.19 2.99
N GLN A 327 25.88 -68.03 3.34
CA GLN A 327 26.83 -69.14 3.34
C GLN A 327 26.29 -70.19 4.32
N PHE A 328 25.51 -71.14 3.81
CA PHE A 328 25.50 -72.48 4.38
C PHE A 328 26.82 -73.14 3.95
N ASP A 329 27.89 -72.87 4.70
CA ASP A 329 29.06 -73.74 4.64
C ASP A 329 28.61 -75.11 5.18
N GLU A 330 28.55 -76.11 4.29
CA GLU A 330 28.53 -77.51 4.67
C GLU A 330 29.78 -77.78 5.53
N PHE A 331 29.58 -78.13 6.81
CA PHE A 331 30.11 -79.33 7.50
C PHE A 331 29.64 -79.36 8.96
#